data_AF-A0A1J4K8H1-F1
#
_entry.id   AF-A0A1J4K8H1-F1
#
_cell.length_a   1.000
_cell.length_b   1.000
_cell.length_c   1.000
_cell.angle_alpha   90.00
_cell.angle_beta   90.00
_cell.angle_gamma   90.00
#
_symmetry.space_group_name_H-M   'P 1'
#
loop_
_entity.id
_entity.type
_entity.pdbx_description
1 polymer ?
#
loop_
_entity_poly.entity_id
_entity_poly.type
_entity_poly.pdbx_seq_one_letter_code
_entity_poly.pdbx_strand_id
1 'polypeptide(L)'
;MELNGISKLRKDLKILQNLQRKMISILSWNESPISTSNQIKDLFNFFEEISISQHFSHYEAFLRIFVHLSIYFDFQKTKEEEIISQRQEIFFIVLKELIVNHSLKTSFDQLTLFLIFEQNKHFLLFLFEEELFDISFLIQKITSLYDKNLFIFFIPEIKKLKPEFYDILKEKFYLTEDDINTFYKLSNEKSQEESSTIKQEQDQHQEKENTFEIQRKIHSEEEIAKIIRTDDIHHFIDFISKIEFFDLNCKIEPSFLENNLDINNLDINTYMNKGISLIEYSMAFGSINIFRYLLKNKAQYSEESLKYCIIGNHYEILHHLEEESKFEFDEKIYHKSIEYYHPEFIEYFSNSNILNEKKVLTISLIIKIFHETTNIEILFELFFNKEISEFSTYEEYRYFSSLSNDFISTFDINNIFFTLLESRQFPFYFLYRFFLRQPNIDINLKTKIFHFQFIIIFFFSNGIFN
;
A
#
# COMPACT_ATOMS: atom_id res chain seq x y z
N MET A 1 13.59 -2.17 -34.04
CA MET A 1 12.61 -1.12 -34.37
C MET A 1 12.74 -0.05 -33.30
N GLU A 2 12.97 1.21 -33.64
CA GLU A 2 13.04 2.27 -32.63
C GLU A 2 11.64 2.53 -32.06
N LEU A 3 11.51 2.49 -30.73
CA LEU A 3 10.25 2.74 -30.03
C LEU A 3 9.95 4.24 -30.05
N ASN A 4 8.78 4.62 -30.56
CA ASN A 4 8.41 6.03 -30.68
C ASN A 4 8.27 6.67 -29.30
N GLY A 5 9.00 7.76 -29.06
CA GLY A 5 8.93 8.49 -27.78
C GLY A 5 9.71 7.86 -26.63
N ILE A 6 10.61 6.90 -26.89
CA ILE A 6 11.43 6.27 -25.85
C ILE A 6 12.31 7.26 -25.08
N SER A 7 12.88 8.27 -25.74
CA SER A 7 13.70 9.29 -25.04
C SER A 7 12.88 10.09 -24.04
N LYS A 8 11.61 10.37 -24.37
CA LYS A 8 10.68 11.02 -23.46
C LYS A 8 10.33 10.12 -22.28
N LEU A 9 10.01 8.85 -22.55
CA LEU A 9 9.73 7.88 -21.48
C LEU A 9 10.91 7.78 -20.50
N ARG A 10 12.14 7.70 -21.02
CA ARG A 10 13.35 7.70 -20.19
C ARG A 10 13.46 8.93 -19.30
N LYS A 11 13.23 10.13 -19.85
CA LYS A 11 13.19 11.36 -19.06
C LYS A 11 12.12 11.31 -17.97
N ASP A 12 10.91 10.84 -18.31
CA ASP A 12 9.79 10.72 -17.37
C ASP A 12 10.14 9.73 -16.24
N LEU A 13 10.71 8.57 -16.56
CA LEU A 13 11.17 7.58 -15.59
C LEU A 13 12.26 8.12 -14.66
N LYS A 14 13.19 8.94 -15.18
CA LYS A 14 14.25 9.53 -14.35
C LYS A 14 13.68 10.49 -13.30
N ILE A 15 12.69 11.30 -13.68
CA ILE A 15 12.00 12.21 -12.76
C ILE A 15 11.27 11.39 -11.68
N LEU A 16 10.51 10.37 -12.08
CA LEU A 16 9.75 9.52 -11.16
C LEU A 16 10.65 8.72 -10.21
N GLN A 17 11.78 8.21 -10.70
CA GLN A 17 12.79 7.55 -9.88
C GLN A 17 13.32 8.50 -8.80
N ASN A 18 13.64 9.74 -9.16
CA ASN A 18 14.12 10.73 -8.20
C ASN A 18 13.05 11.07 -7.15
N LEU A 19 11.77 11.19 -7.55
CA LEU A 19 10.66 11.40 -6.60
C LEU A 19 10.52 10.23 -5.62
N GLN A 20 10.53 8.99 -6.13
CA GLN A 20 10.47 7.79 -5.30
C GLN A 20 11.65 7.71 -4.33
N ARG A 21 12.88 7.91 -4.79
CA ARG A 21 14.09 7.89 -3.96
C ARG A 21 14.08 8.97 -2.88
N LYS A 22 13.64 10.19 -3.21
CA LYS A 22 13.50 11.27 -2.20
C LYS A 22 12.47 10.90 -1.14
N MET A 23 11.33 10.33 -1.53
CA MET A 23 10.31 9.89 -0.58
C MET A 23 10.81 8.75 0.31
N ILE A 24 11.43 7.72 -0.27
CA ILE A 24 12.08 6.63 0.47
C ILE A 24 13.13 7.19 1.43
N SER A 25 13.99 8.11 0.98
CA SER A 25 15.02 8.72 1.83
C SER A 25 14.45 9.45 3.04
N ILE A 26 13.27 10.08 2.92
CA ILE A 26 12.56 10.72 4.04
C ILE A 26 12.03 9.66 5.02
N LEU A 27 11.51 8.54 4.49
CA LEU A 27 10.88 7.48 5.29
C LEU A 27 11.88 6.51 5.95
N SER A 28 13.04 6.28 5.35
CA SER A 28 14.06 5.35 5.86
C SER A 28 14.78 5.84 7.13
N TRP A 29 14.48 7.04 7.61
CA TRP A 29 15.41 7.81 8.41
C TRP A 29 15.24 7.59 9.93
N ASN A 30 16.36 7.34 10.64
CA ASN A 30 16.42 6.95 12.05
C ASN A 30 17.15 7.99 12.96
N GLU A 31 17.37 9.22 12.50
CA GLU A 31 18.24 10.22 13.16
C GLU A 31 17.44 11.46 13.67
N SER A 32 18.09 12.60 13.98
CA SER A 32 17.48 13.81 14.59
C SER A 32 16.49 14.61 13.70
N PRO A 33 15.36 15.16 14.23
CA PRO A 33 14.29 15.83 13.46
C PRO A 33 14.70 16.90 12.43
N ILE A 34 15.87 17.53 12.61
CA ILE A 34 16.40 18.58 11.74
C ILE A 34 16.67 18.06 10.31
N SER A 35 17.16 16.83 10.15
CA SER A 35 17.48 16.32 8.82
C SER A 35 16.24 15.94 8.02
N THR A 36 15.24 15.33 8.66
CA THR A 36 13.95 15.01 8.03
C THR A 36 13.31 16.27 7.45
N SER A 37 13.36 17.38 8.19
CA SER A 37 12.90 18.69 7.68
C SER A 37 13.68 19.15 6.43
N ASN A 38 15.00 18.92 6.39
CA ASN A 38 15.81 19.27 5.21
C ASN A 38 15.50 18.39 4.00
N GLN A 39 15.30 17.09 4.20
CA GLN A 39 14.92 16.17 3.12
C GLN A 39 13.52 16.47 2.57
N ILE A 40 12.56 16.80 3.44
CA ILE A 40 11.22 17.25 3.01
C ILE A 40 11.33 18.54 2.18
N LYS A 41 12.13 19.52 2.62
CA LYS A 41 12.38 20.75 1.83
C LYS A 41 13.03 20.43 0.48
N ASP A 42 13.96 19.48 0.43
CA ASP A 42 14.58 19.05 -0.82
C ASP A 42 13.59 18.36 -1.77
N LEU A 43 12.61 17.62 -1.25
CA LEU A 43 11.48 17.10 -2.03
C LEU A 43 10.61 18.24 -2.57
N PHE A 44 10.28 19.24 -1.75
CA PHE A 44 9.44 20.37 -2.16
C PHE A 44 10.12 21.25 -3.22
N ASN A 45 11.40 21.55 -3.03
CA ASN A 45 12.21 22.24 -4.05
C ASN A 45 12.22 21.46 -5.37
N PHE A 46 12.25 20.12 -5.29
CA PHE A 46 12.21 19.29 -6.49
C PHE A 46 10.83 19.31 -7.17
N PHE A 47 9.72 19.39 -6.42
CA PHE A 47 8.38 19.60 -7.00
C PHE A 47 8.31 20.90 -7.81
N GLU A 48 8.89 21.99 -7.29
CA GLU A 48 8.98 23.28 -7.97
C GLU A 48 9.86 23.20 -9.23
N GLU A 49 11.05 22.59 -9.10
CA GLU A 49 12.00 22.43 -10.22
C GLU A 49 11.36 21.71 -11.41
N ILE A 50 10.63 20.62 -11.15
CA ILE A 50 9.94 19.86 -12.20
C ILE A 50 8.58 20.45 -12.56
N SER A 51 8.13 21.50 -11.87
CA SER A 51 6.79 22.09 -12.03
C SER A 51 5.70 21.02 -12.03
N ILE A 52 5.65 20.19 -10.97
CA ILE A 52 4.86 18.95 -10.93
C ILE A 52 3.39 19.16 -11.31
N SER A 53 2.80 20.29 -10.91
CA SER A 53 1.40 20.66 -11.21
C SER A 53 1.10 20.87 -12.70
N GLN A 54 2.13 21.18 -13.52
CA GLN A 54 2.03 21.37 -14.97
C GLN A 54 2.19 20.05 -15.75
N HIS A 55 2.54 18.96 -15.08
CA HIS A 55 2.80 17.67 -15.69
C HIS A 55 1.97 16.56 -15.05
N PHE A 56 0.69 16.48 -15.47
CA PHE A 56 -0.27 15.48 -15.00
C PHE A 56 0.31 14.05 -14.92
N SER A 57 1.08 13.62 -15.93
CA SER A 57 1.69 12.27 -15.94
C SER A 57 2.70 12.03 -14.83
N HIS A 58 3.47 13.05 -14.44
CA HIS A 58 4.42 12.94 -13.33
C HIS A 58 3.70 13.05 -12.00
N TYR A 59 2.74 13.97 -11.91
CA TYR A 59 1.98 14.20 -10.70
C TYR A 59 1.14 12.96 -10.32
N GLU A 60 0.37 12.41 -11.25
CA GLU A 60 -0.45 11.22 -11.05
C GLU A 60 0.39 10.01 -10.63
N ALA A 61 1.51 9.77 -11.32
CA ALA A 61 2.41 8.67 -11.01
C ALA A 61 3.06 8.84 -9.62
N PHE A 62 3.44 10.06 -9.25
CA PHE A 62 3.95 10.36 -7.92
C PHE A 62 2.93 10.08 -6.83
N LEU A 63 1.67 10.50 -6.99
CA LEU A 63 0.63 10.25 -6.00
C LEU A 63 0.38 8.76 -5.77
N ARG A 64 0.47 7.93 -6.82
CA ARG A 64 0.37 6.46 -6.69
C ARG A 64 1.55 5.87 -5.92
N ILE A 65 2.78 6.27 -6.27
CA ILE A 65 3.98 5.85 -5.54
C ILE A 65 3.86 6.28 -4.07
N PHE A 66 3.38 7.49 -3.83
CA PHE A 66 3.18 8.07 -2.50
C PHE A 66 2.18 7.25 -1.67
N VAL A 67 1.04 6.88 -2.23
CA VAL A 67 0.05 6.00 -1.57
C VAL A 67 0.65 4.62 -1.32
N HIS A 68 1.34 4.04 -2.30
CA HIS A 68 1.95 2.72 -2.14
C HIS A 68 2.99 2.71 -1.01
N LEU A 69 3.92 3.69 -0.99
CA LEU A 69 4.92 3.81 0.07
C LEU A 69 4.28 4.00 1.46
N SER A 70 3.10 4.61 1.54
CA SER A 70 2.39 4.75 2.82
C SER A 70 1.85 3.45 3.41
N ILE A 71 1.71 2.41 2.59
CA ILE A 71 1.15 1.12 2.98
C ILE A 71 2.25 0.06 3.15
N TYR A 72 3.20 0.04 2.21
CA TYR A 72 4.10 -1.10 2.03
C TYR A 72 5.54 -0.84 2.48
N PHE A 73 5.99 0.41 2.47
CA PHE A 73 7.38 0.72 2.76
C PHE A 73 7.71 0.49 4.23
N ASP A 74 8.78 -0.26 4.52
CA ASP A 74 9.33 -0.48 5.86
C ASP A 74 8.26 -0.83 6.90
N PHE A 75 7.38 -1.76 6.52
CA PHE A 75 6.21 -2.16 7.29
C PHE A 75 6.58 -2.63 8.70
N GLN A 76 7.67 -3.36 8.88
CA GLN A 76 8.09 -3.84 10.20
C GLN A 76 8.33 -2.73 11.24
N LYS A 77 8.69 -1.51 10.83
CA LYS A 77 8.91 -0.40 11.77
C LYS A 77 7.61 0.17 12.32
N THR A 78 6.45 -0.24 11.79
CA THR A 78 5.13 0.15 12.30
C THR A 78 4.68 -0.67 13.52
N LYS A 79 5.59 -1.40 14.17
CA LYS A 79 5.34 -2.03 15.47
C LYS A 79 5.12 -0.99 16.58
N GLU A 80 5.77 0.17 16.48
CA GLU A 80 5.72 1.24 17.47
C GLU A 80 4.75 2.36 17.05
N GLU A 81 3.82 2.71 17.94
CA GLU A 81 2.80 3.74 17.68
C GLU A 81 3.40 5.13 17.43
N GLU A 82 4.53 5.45 18.08
CA GLU A 82 5.23 6.72 17.89
C GLU A 82 5.78 6.83 16.47
N ILE A 83 6.43 5.78 15.96
CA ILE A 83 6.96 5.73 14.59
C ILE A 83 5.82 5.84 13.57
N ILE A 84 4.71 5.13 13.80
CA ILE A 84 3.51 5.25 12.95
C ILE A 84 3.05 6.70 12.86
N SER A 85 2.89 7.35 14.01
CA SER A 85 2.38 8.71 14.11
C SER A 85 3.29 9.71 13.38
N GLN A 86 4.61 9.59 13.59
CA GLN A 86 5.60 10.42 12.90
C GLN A 86 5.57 10.21 11.38
N ARG A 87 5.48 8.95 10.92
CA ARG A 87 5.38 8.65 9.48
C ARG A 87 4.11 9.22 8.87
N GLN A 88 2.96 9.05 9.53
CA GLN A 88 1.69 9.65 9.08
C GLN A 88 1.80 11.17 8.96
N GLU A 89 2.43 11.82 9.96
CA GLU A 89 2.64 13.27 9.93
C GLU A 89 3.48 13.71 8.73
N ILE A 90 4.54 12.97 8.38
CA ILE A 90 5.34 13.23 7.18
C ILE A 90 4.46 13.19 5.93
N PHE A 91 3.62 12.16 5.77
CA PHE A 91 2.72 12.07 4.63
C PHE A 91 1.72 13.23 4.60
N PHE A 92 1.14 13.62 5.73
CA PHE A 92 0.22 14.77 5.79
C PHE A 92 0.91 16.10 5.47
N ILE A 93 2.16 16.30 5.91
CA ILE A 93 2.97 17.47 5.54
C ILE A 93 3.14 17.52 4.01
N VAL A 94 3.48 16.40 3.37
CA VAL A 94 3.64 16.35 1.91
C VAL A 94 2.30 16.56 1.20
N LEU A 95 1.20 15.96 1.65
CA LEU A 95 -0.12 16.19 1.05
C LEU A 95 -0.55 17.66 1.16
N LYS A 96 -0.32 18.28 2.32
CA LYS A 96 -0.63 19.69 2.54
C LYS A 96 0.16 20.60 1.59
N GLU A 97 1.44 20.30 1.39
CA GLU A 97 2.26 21.01 0.39
C GLU A 97 1.66 20.89 -1.01
N LEU A 98 1.28 19.68 -1.43
CA LEU A 98 0.69 19.44 -2.74
C LEU A 98 -0.65 20.18 -2.92
N ILE A 99 -1.47 20.25 -1.88
CA ILE A 99 -2.75 20.96 -1.87
C ILE A 99 -2.54 22.47 -2.00
N VAL A 100 -1.68 23.04 -1.14
CA VAL A 100 -1.52 24.50 -1.01
C VAL A 100 -0.67 25.08 -2.14
N ASN A 101 0.47 24.46 -2.46
CA ASN A 101 1.47 25.03 -3.36
C ASN A 101 1.47 24.41 -4.75
N HIS A 102 0.99 23.17 -4.89
CA HIS A 102 1.01 22.47 -6.19
C HIS A 102 -0.37 22.17 -6.78
N SER A 103 -1.41 22.89 -6.34
CA SER A 103 -2.71 22.92 -7.01
C SER A 103 -3.41 21.55 -7.13
N LEU A 104 -3.14 20.60 -6.20
CA LEU A 104 -3.69 19.25 -6.22
C LEU A 104 -5.21 19.23 -6.50
N LYS A 105 -5.95 20.12 -5.83
CA LYS A 105 -7.42 20.25 -5.91
C LYS A 105 -7.93 20.62 -7.31
N THR A 106 -7.16 21.39 -8.08
CA THR A 106 -7.55 21.82 -9.43
C THR A 106 -6.92 20.98 -10.54
N SER A 107 -5.81 20.29 -10.24
CA SER A 107 -5.12 19.42 -11.19
C SER A 107 -5.81 18.09 -11.43
N PHE A 108 -6.67 17.65 -10.50
CA PHE A 108 -7.37 16.37 -10.55
C PHE A 108 -8.84 16.55 -10.18
N ASP A 109 -9.72 15.79 -10.84
CA ASP A 109 -11.11 15.69 -10.40
C ASP A 109 -11.24 14.73 -9.21
N GLN A 110 -12.34 14.87 -8.45
CA GLN A 110 -12.58 14.09 -7.23
C GLN A 110 -12.53 12.58 -7.47
N LEU A 111 -13.00 12.12 -8.63
CA LEU A 111 -12.99 10.69 -8.95
C LEU A 111 -11.56 10.17 -9.11
N THR A 112 -10.72 10.88 -9.87
CA THR A 112 -9.32 10.51 -10.03
C THR A 112 -8.57 10.49 -8.70
N LEU A 113 -8.76 11.51 -7.86
CA LEU A 113 -8.14 11.53 -6.52
C LEU A 113 -8.61 10.36 -5.67
N PHE A 114 -9.92 10.11 -5.59
CA PHE A 114 -10.45 9.00 -4.82
C PHE A 114 -9.80 7.67 -5.23
N LEU A 115 -9.70 7.38 -6.52
CA LEU A 115 -9.13 6.14 -7.04
C LEU A 115 -7.64 6.01 -6.78
N ILE A 116 -6.89 7.11 -6.78
CA ILE A 116 -5.47 7.09 -6.41
C ILE A 116 -5.32 6.77 -4.92
N PHE A 117 -6.18 7.36 -4.09
CA PHE A 117 -6.08 7.31 -2.63
C PHE A 117 -6.93 6.19 -1.97
N GLU A 118 -7.72 5.42 -2.73
CA GLU A 118 -8.71 4.47 -2.19
C GLU A 118 -8.11 3.37 -1.31
N GLN A 119 -6.84 3.04 -1.52
CA GLN A 119 -6.12 2.03 -0.73
C GLN A 119 -5.70 2.55 0.65
N ASN A 120 -5.73 3.87 0.90
CA ASN A 120 -5.38 4.46 2.18
C ASN A 120 -6.53 5.32 2.74
N LYS A 121 -7.30 4.72 3.65
CA LYS A 121 -8.47 5.34 4.29
C LYS A 121 -8.13 6.60 5.10
N HIS A 122 -6.93 6.64 5.68
CA HIS A 122 -6.44 7.78 6.44
C HIS A 122 -6.16 8.97 5.52
N PHE A 123 -5.62 8.70 4.32
CA PHE A 123 -5.45 9.75 3.31
C PHE A 123 -6.80 10.22 2.77
N LEU A 124 -7.76 9.32 2.54
CA LEU A 124 -9.11 9.73 2.16
C LEU A 124 -9.75 10.66 3.20
N LEU A 125 -9.59 10.36 4.49
CA LEU A 125 -10.11 11.21 5.57
C LEU A 125 -9.42 12.56 5.60
N PHE A 126 -8.09 12.59 5.50
CA PHE A 126 -7.33 13.85 5.41
C PHE A 126 -7.78 14.70 4.22
N LEU A 127 -7.94 14.10 3.04
CA LEU A 127 -8.40 14.81 1.83
C LEU A 127 -9.86 15.28 1.95
N PHE A 128 -10.70 14.55 2.67
CA PHE A 128 -12.05 14.97 3.01
C PHE A 128 -12.05 16.19 3.94
N GLU A 129 -11.21 16.18 4.98
CA GLU A 129 -11.04 17.31 5.91
C GLU A 129 -10.50 18.58 5.21
N GLU A 130 -9.64 18.41 4.22
CA GLU A 130 -9.13 19.50 3.37
C GLU A 130 -10.12 19.90 2.23
N GLU A 131 -11.37 19.39 2.28
CA GLU A 131 -12.46 19.70 1.36
C GLU A 131 -12.16 19.36 -0.12
N LEU A 132 -11.37 18.31 -0.39
CA LEU A 132 -11.19 17.78 -1.75
C LEU A 132 -12.33 16.84 -2.14
N PHE A 133 -13.01 16.24 -1.16
CA PHE A 133 -14.19 15.41 -1.36
C PHE A 133 -15.38 16.02 -0.64
N ASP A 134 -16.56 16.00 -1.26
CA ASP A 134 -17.80 16.23 -0.52
C ASP A 134 -18.34 14.90 0.06
N ILE A 135 -19.09 14.99 1.17
CA ILE A 135 -19.61 13.82 1.86
C ILE A 135 -20.56 12.98 0.98
N SER A 136 -21.25 13.63 0.03
CA SER A 136 -22.20 12.93 -0.86
C SER A 136 -21.44 12.08 -1.89
N PHE A 137 -20.33 12.60 -2.40
CA PHE A 137 -19.40 11.86 -3.25
C PHE A 137 -18.85 10.62 -2.51
N LEU A 138 -18.37 10.77 -1.27
CA LEU A 138 -17.88 9.64 -0.46
C LEU A 138 -18.97 8.58 -0.23
N ILE A 139 -20.18 8.99 0.17
CA ILE A 139 -21.33 8.08 0.35
C ILE A 139 -21.65 7.34 -0.96
N GLN A 140 -21.64 8.04 -2.09
CA GLN A 140 -21.84 7.43 -3.41
C GLN A 140 -20.79 6.36 -3.68
N LYS A 141 -19.51 6.63 -3.39
CA LYS A 141 -18.42 5.66 -3.58
C LYS A 141 -18.55 4.44 -2.69
N ILE A 142 -18.72 4.63 -1.39
CA ILE A 142 -19.01 3.56 -0.42
C ILE A 142 -20.19 2.70 -0.91
N THR A 143 -21.27 3.34 -1.35
CA THR A 143 -22.48 2.65 -1.83
C THR A 143 -22.21 1.85 -3.10
N SER A 144 -21.50 2.44 -4.07
CA SER A 144 -21.26 1.84 -5.38
C SER A 144 -20.24 0.70 -5.36
N LEU A 145 -19.24 0.79 -4.47
CA LEU A 145 -18.20 -0.22 -4.31
C LEU A 145 -18.59 -1.30 -3.31
N TYR A 146 -19.68 -1.10 -2.56
CA TYR A 146 -20.11 -1.98 -1.47
C TYR A 146 -19.00 -2.16 -0.42
N ASP A 147 -18.25 -1.08 -0.13
CA ASP A 147 -17.12 -1.12 0.78
C ASP A 147 -17.56 -0.91 2.24
N LYS A 148 -17.80 -2.03 2.93
CA LYS A 148 -18.18 -2.05 4.35
C LYS A 148 -17.10 -1.44 5.25
N ASN A 149 -15.82 -1.68 4.96
CA ASN A 149 -14.73 -1.20 5.81
C ASN A 149 -14.57 0.31 5.71
N LEU A 150 -14.68 0.85 4.49
CA LEU A 150 -14.69 2.29 4.27
C LEU A 150 -15.92 2.93 4.91
N PHE A 151 -17.09 2.29 4.86
CA PHE A 151 -18.26 2.76 5.61
C PHE A 151 -17.97 2.83 7.11
N ILE A 152 -17.50 1.73 7.72
CA ILE A 152 -17.20 1.69 9.16
C ILE A 152 -16.22 2.79 9.53
N PHE A 153 -15.14 2.95 8.74
CA PHE A 153 -14.13 3.98 8.97
C PHE A 153 -14.71 5.40 8.97
N PHE A 154 -15.66 5.71 8.09
CA PHE A 154 -16.31 7.03 7.94
C PHE A 154 -17.65 7.18 8.67
N ILE A 155 -18.02 6.25 9.57
CA ILE A 155 -19.24 6.37 10.39
C ILE A 155 -19.33 7.74 11.09
N PRO A 156 -18.27 8.26 11.73
CA PRO A 156 -18.35 9.51 12.48
C PRO A 156 -18.77 10.70 11.60
N GLU A 157 -18.17 10.82 10.42
CA GLU A 157 -18.43 11.89 9.45
C GLU A 157 -19.83 11.74 8.85
N ILE A 158 -20.22 10.52 8.44
CA ILE A 158 -21.52 10.26 7.83
C ILE A 158 -22.64 10.47 8.85
N LYS A 159 -22.52 9.95 10.07
CA LYS A 159 -23.52 10.12 11.14
C LYS A 159 -23.71 11.59 11.50
N LYS A 160 -22.62 12.38 11.50
CA LYS A 160 -22.64 13.81 11.80
C LYS A 160 -23.25 14.66 10.67
N LEU A 161 -22.89 14.40 9.41
CA LEU A 161 -23.22 15.27 8.28
C LEU A 161 -24.45 14.82 7.49
N LYS A 162 -24.76 13.51 7.50
CA LYS A 162 -25.80 12.85 6.71
C LYS A 162 -26.45 11.68 7.48
N PRO A 163 -27.08 11.94 8.65
CA PRO A 163 -27.65 10.89 9.51
C PRO A 163 -28.67 10.01 8.79
N GLU A 164 -29.41 10.54 7.82
CA GLU A 164 -30.35 9.77 7.01
C GLU A 164 -29.66 8.68 6.17
N PHE A 165 -28.45 8.94 5.68
CA PHE A 165 -27.67 7.96 4.92
C PHE A 165 -26.96 6.97 5.84
N TYR A 166 -26.62 7.37 7.06
CA TYR A 166 -26.06 6.46 8.05
C TYR A 166 -26.99 5.27 8.29
N ASP A 167 -28.28 5.50 8.54
CA ASP A 167 -29.23 4.41 8.77
C ASP A 167 -29.41 3.52 7.53
N ILE A 168 -29.43 4.10 6.33
CA ILE A 168 -29.52 3.35 5.06
C ILE A 168 -28.29 2.45 4.87
N LEU A 169 -27.09 2.99 5.08
CA LEU A 169 -25.84 2.23 4.93
C LEU A 169 -25.70 1.16 6.00
N LYS A 170 -26.08 1.48 7.25
CA LYS A 170 -26.11 0.54 8.37
C LYS A 170 -27.02 -0.66 8.05
N GLU A 171 -28.23 -0.42 7.54
CA GLU A 171 -29.13 -1.49 7.09
C GLU A 171 -28.52 -2.27 5.91
N LYS A 172 -27.99 -1.56 4.91
CA LYS A 172 -27.39 -2.17 3.71
C LYS A 172 -26.24 -3.12 4.03
N PHE A 173 -25.41 -2.78 5.03
CA PHE A 173 -24.27 -3.59 5.46
C PHE A 173 -24.61 -4.57 6.60
N TYR A 174 -25.89 -4.67 6.98
CA TYR A 174 -26.39 -5.53 8.05
C TYR A 174 -25.64 -5.31 9.38
N LEU A 175 -25.42 -4.04 9.73
CA LEU A 175 -24.75 -3.62 10.95
C LEU A 175 -25.79 -3.23 12.01
N THR A 176 -25.59 -3.69 13.24
CA THR A 176 -26.31 -3.21 14.42
C THR A 176 -25.51 -2.09 15.09
N GLU A 177 -26.15 -1.30 15.97
CA GLU A 177 -25.36 -0.35 16.78
C GLU A 177 -24.42 -1.05 17.75
N ASP A 178 -24.73 -2.27 18.18
CA ASP A 178 -23.82 -3.06 19.02
C ASP A 178 -22.57 -3.47 18.24
N ASP A 179 -22.68 -3.80 16.95
CA ASP A 179 -21.53 -4.07 16.09
C ASP A 179 -20.64 -2.82 15.96
N ILE A 180 -21.26 -1.67 15.69
CA ILE A 180 -20.56 -0.38 15.54
C ILE A 180 -19.86 -0.01 16.85
N ASN A 181 -20.58 -0.08 17.97
CA ASN A 181 -20.01 0.14 19.29
C ASN A 181 -18.86 -0.83 19.57
N THR A 182 -18.96 -2.10 19.16
CA THR A 182 -17.89 -3.08 19.34
C THR A 182 -16.62 -2.68 18.58
N PHE A 183 -16.75 -2.24 17.31
CA PHE A 183 -15.61 -1.76 16.52
C PHE A 183 -14.87 -0.60 17.17
N TYR A 184 -15.60 0.35 17.79
CA TYR A 184 -15.01 1.52 18.45
C TYR A 184 -14.73 1.32 19.94
N LYS A 185 -15.22 0.25 20.58
CA LYS A 185 -14.99 -0.04 22.01
C LYS A 185 -13.75 -0.92 22.22
N LEU A 186 -13.51 -1.92 21.35
CA LEU A 186 -12.30 -2.75 21.39
C LEU A 186 -11.01 -1.93 21.31
N SER A 187 -11.07 -0.72 20.76
CA SER A 187 -9.95 0.20 20.64
C SER A 187 -9.76 1.14 21.84
N ASN A 188 -10.70 1.18 22.79
CA ASN A 188 -10.79 2.13 23.90
C ASN A 188 -10.52 1.55 25.31
N GLU A 189 -10.34 0.24 25.48
CA GLU A 189 -10.19 -0.38 26.82
C GLU A 189 -8.96 0.11 27.63
N LYS A 190 -8.06 0.91 27.04
CA LYS A 190 -6.90 1.50 27.75
C LYS A 190 -7.12 2.88 28.39
N SER A 191 -8.16 3.64 28.03
CA SER A 191 -8.35 5.00 28.58
C SER A 191 -9.20 5.06 29.86
N GLN A 192 -9.75 3.94 30.32
CA GLN A 192 -10.65 3.90 31.48
C GLN A 192 -10.04 3.43 32.80
N GLU A 193 -8.81 2.90 32.84
CA GLU A 193 -8.19 2.50 34.12
C GLU A 193 -7.67 3.70 34.96
N GLU A 194 -7.54 4.90 34.39
CA GLU A 194 -7.01 6.09 35.11
C GLU A 194 -8.05 7.16 35.48
N SER A 195 -9.32 7.05 35.07
CA SER A 195 -10.30 8.16 35.25
C SER A 195 -11.61 7.74 35.91
N SER A 196 -11.52 7.04 37.05
CA SER A 196 -12.70 6.71 37.87
C SER A 196 -13.09 7.83 38.85
N THR A 197 -13.26 9.07 38.40
CA THR A 197 -14.16 10.03 39.08
C THR A 197 -14.52 11.22 38.18
N ILE A 198 -15.81 11.37 37.84
CA ILE A 198 -16.60 12.61 37.54
C ILE A 198 -17.54 12.46 36.31
N LYS A 199 -18.80 12.10 36.62
CA LYS A 199 -20.10 12.63 36.16
C LYS A 199 -20.32 13.09 34.69
N GLN A 200 -21.03 12.26 33.93
CA GLN A 200 -22.36 12.42 33.26
C GLN A 200 -22.78 13.70 32.49
N GLU A 201 -21.93 14.71 32.30
CA GLU A 201 -22.20 15.79 31.31
C GLU A 201 -21.01 16.03 30.36
N GLN A 202 -19.93 15.25 30.48
CA GLN A 202 -18.74 15.29 29.61
C GLN A 202 -18.80 14.30 28.43
N ASP A 203 -19.84 13.48 28.37
CA ASP A 203 -19.90 12.28 27.52
C ASP A 203 -19.78 12.59 26.01
N GLN A 204 -20.35 13.68 25.50
CA GLN A 204 -20.29 14.00 24.05
C GLN A 204 -18.96 14.58 23.57
N HIS A 205 -18.19 15.23 24.45
CA HIS A 205 -16.86 15.76 24.07
C HIS A 205 -15.80 14.66 24.15
N GLN A 206 -15.92 13.79 25.15
CA GLN A 206 -15.04 12.64 25.36
C GLN A 206 -15.23 11.58 24.26
N GLU A 207 -16.48 11.35 23.80
CA GLU A 207 -16.78 10.42 22.70
C GLU A 207 -16.21 10.90 21.34
N LYS A 208 -16.20 12.22 21.09
CA LYS A 208 -15.56 12.80 19.89
C LYS A 208 -14.04 12.66 19.92
N GLU A 209 -13.38 13.00 21.02
CA GLU A 209 -11.91 12.87 21.15
C GLU A 209 -11.47 11.40 20.98
N ASN A 210 -12.19 10.46 21.58
CA ASN A 210 -11.89 9.02 21.47
C ASN A 210 -11.97 8.51 20.02
N THR A 211 -12.93 9.00 19.23
CA THR A 211 -13.12 8.52 17.85
C THR A 211 -11.96 8.92 16.93
N PHE A 212 -11.47 10.16 17.07
CA PHE A 212 -10.30 10.66 16.34
C PHE A 212 -9.03 9.90 16.72
N GLU A 213 -8.86 9.56 18.01
CA GLU A 213 -7.72 8.76 18.45
C GLU A 213 -7.71 7.35 17.85
N ILE A 214 -8.87 6.72 17.68
CA ILE A 214 -8.99 5.39 17.08
C ILE A 214 -8.60 5.43 15.60
N GLN A 215 -9.12 6.40 14.84
CA GLN A 215 -8.82 6.55 13.41
C GLN A 215 -7.37 6.96 13.12
N ARG A 216 -6.58 7.34 14.13
CA ARG A 216 -5.13 7.52 13.99
C ARG A 216 -4.37 6.19 13.99
N LYS A 217 -4.95 5.14 14.57
CA LYS A 217 -4.34 3.82 14.63
C LYS A 217 -4.47 3.13 13.26
N ILE A 218 -3.41 2.44 12.84
CA ILE A 218 -3.38 1.75 11.54
C ILE A 218 -3.69 0.26 11.69
N HIS A 219 -3.19 -0.39 12.74
CA HIS A 219 -3.28 -1.84 12.88
C HIS A 219 -4.45 -2.30 13.74
N SER A 220 -4.64 -3.63 13.83
CA SER A 220 -5.61 -4.21 14.76
C SER A 220 -5.29 -3.83 16.21
N GLU A 221 -6.36 -3.48 16.93
CA GLU A 221 -6.33 -3.11 18.34
C GLU A 221 -6.60 -4.26 19.29
N GLU A 222 -6.81 -5.47 18.76
CA GLU A 222 -6.88 -6.68 19.57
C GLU A 222 -5.63 -6.84 20.43
N GLU A 223 -5.82 -7.25 21.69
CA GLU A 223 -4.72 -7.37 22.65
C GLU A 223 -3.65 -8.36 22.18
N ILE A 224 -4.06 -9.50 21.62
CA ILE A 224 -3.11 -10.48 21.08
C ILE A 224 -2.30 -9.91 19.89
N ALA A 225 -2.92 -9.08 19.05
CA ALA A 225 -2.23 -8.43 17.94
C ALA A 225 -1.17 -7.45 18.48
N LYS A 226 -1.49 -6.66 19.51
CA LYS A 226 -0.53 -5.76 20.18
C LYS A 226 0.65 -6.53 20.77
N ILE A 227 0.37 -7.60 21.51
CA ILE A 227 1.40 -8.45 22.11
C ILE A 227 2.34 -9.03 21.04
N ILE A 228 1.77 -9.48 19.91
CA ILE A 228 2.58 -9.98 18.80
C ILE A 228 3.43 -8.86 18.21
N ARG A 229 2.89 -7.67 17.96
CA ARG A 229 3.64 -6.53 17.41
C ARG A 229 4.84 -6.15 18.29
N THR A 230 4.72 -6.22 19.61
CA THR A 230 5.83 -5.91 20.53
C THR A 230 6.80 -7.08 20.73
N ASP A 231 6.54 -8.25 20.14
CA ASP A 231 7.27 -9.51 20.32
C ASP A 231 7.49 -9.89 21.81
N ASP A 232 6.52 -9.56 22.66
CA ASP A 232 6.59 -9.86 24.10
C ASP A 232 6.10 -11.29 24.36
N ILE A 233 7.03 -12.24 24.28
CA ILE A 233 6.73 -13.65 24.49
C ILE A 233 6.18 -13.96 25.89
N HIS A 234 6.59 -13.22 26.92
CA HIS A 234 6.10 -13.45 28.28
C HIS A 234 4.65 -13.04 28.40
N HIS A 235 4.31 -11.84 27.93
CA HIS A 235 2.93 -11.39 27.90
C HIS A 235 2.07 -12.27 26.98
N PHE A 236 2.61 -12.78 25.88
CA PHE A 236 1.92 -13.72 25.01
C PHE A 236 1.53 -15.01 25.72
N ILE A 237 2.47 -15.66 26.42
CA ILE A 237 2.21 -16.89 27.18
C ILE A 237 1.19 -16.62 28.30
N ASP A 238 1.34 -15.51 29.02
CA ASP A 238 0.41 -15.11 30.08
C ASP A 238 -1.00 -14.86 29.53
N PHE A 239 -1.13 -14.21 28.37
CA PHE A 239 -2.41 -13.95 27.70
C PHE A 239 -3.11 -15.25 27.30
N ILE A 240 -2.43 -16.13 26.56
CA ILE A 240 -3.06 -17.37 26.06
C ILE A 240 -3.39 -18.36 27.19
N SER A 241 -2.62 -18.35 28.29
CA SER A 241 -2.86 -19.24 29.44
C SER A 241 -4.12 -18.89 30.23
N LYS A 242 -4.61 -17.65 30.13
CA LYS A 242 -5.86 -17.20 30.76
C LYS A 242 -7.10 -17.69 30.00
N ILE A 243 -6.94 -18.12 28.75
CA ILE A 243 -8.04 -18.54 27.88
C ILE A 243 -8.11 -20.06 27.85
N GLU A 244 -9.22 -20.61 28.35
CA GLU A 244 -9.44 -22.06 28.33
C GLU A 244 -9.51 -22.56 26.87
N PHE A 245 -8.68 -23.55 26.54
CA PHE A 245 -8.59 -24.13 25.18
C PHE A 245 -8.22 -23.13 24.06
N PHE A 246 -7.30 -22.21 24.34
CA PHE A 246 -6.78 -21.29 23.33
C PHE A 246 -6.25 -22.03 22.08
N ASP A 247 -6.77 -21.69 20.90
CA ASP A 247 -6.32 -22.24 19.61
C ASP A 247 -5.16 -21.42 19.04
N LEU A 248 -3.97 -22.00 18.94
CA LEU A 248 -2.81 -21.36 18.33
C LEU A 248 -2.95 -21.10 16.83
N ASN A 249 -3.95 -21.70 16.18
CA ASN A 249 -4.29 -21.48 14.77
C ASN A 249 -5.43 -20.49 14.59
N CYS A 250 -5.88 -19.83 15.67
CA CYS A 250 -6.85 -18.76 15.55
C CYS A 250 -6.26 -17.62 14.70
N LYS A 251 -7.15 -16.70 14.30
CA LYS A 251 -6.80 -15.56 13.47
C LYS A 251 -7.10 -14.27 14.22
N ILE A 252 -6.29 -13.27 13.93
CA ILE A 252 -6.62 -11.88 14.22
C ILE A 252 -7.66 -11.46 13.20
N GLU A 253 -8.76 -10.88 13.68
CA GLU A 253 -9.84 -10.46 12.81
C GLU A 253 -9.40 -9.25 11.96
N PRO A 254 -9.96 -9.11 10.75
CA PRO A 254 -9.68 -7.97 9.91
C PRO A 254 -10.03 -6.65 10.59
N SER A 255 -9.12 -5.68 10.52
CA SER A 255 -9.34 -4.35 11.06
C SER A 255 -9.80 -3.39 9.98
N PHE A 256 -10.86 -2.62 10.26
CA PHE A 256 -11.30 -1.53 9.39
C PHE A 256 -10.28 -0.38 9.35
N LEU A 257 -9.33 -0.34 10.30
CA LEU A 257 -8.22 0.61 10.35
C LEU A 257 -7.08 0.21 9.41
N GLU A 258 -6.89 -1.09 9.18
CA GLU A 258 -5.78 -1.60 8.39
C GLU A 258 -5.94 -1.24 6.91
N ASN A 259 -4.92 -0.57 6.37
CA ASN A 259 -4.82 -0.20 4.96
C ASN A 259 -4.14 -1.33 4.16
N ASN A 260 -3.26 -2.11 4.79
CA ASN A 260 -2.53 -3.17 4.12
C ASN A 260 -3.42 -4.41 3.90
N LEU A 261 -3.71 -4.70 2.63
CA LEU A 261 -4.58 -5.81 2.23
C LEU A 261 -3.99 -7.19 2.53
N ASP A 262 -2.65 -7.33 2.60
CA ASP A 262 -2.02 -8.59 2.99
C ASP A 262 -2.31 -8.90 4.46
N ILE A 263 -2.30 -7.88 5.34
CA ILE A 263 -2.54 -8.05 6.78
C ILE A 263 -4.00 -8.35 7.07
N ASN A 264 -4.92 -7.67 6.38
CA ASN A 264 -6.35 -8.01 6.46
C ASN A 264 -6.70 -9.34 5.78
N ASN A 265 -5.77 -9.90 4.99
CA ASN A 265 -5.93 -11.13 4.22
C ASN A 265 -7.22 -11.12 3.39
N LEU A 266 -7.34 -10.10 2.53
CA LEU A 266 -8.49 -9.92 1.64
C LEU A 266 -8.57 -11.08 0.64
N ASP A 267 -9.65 -11.85 0.68
CA ASP A 267 -9.94 -12.80 -0.39
C ASP A 267 -10.53 -12.05 -1.58
N ILE A 268 -9.68 -11.87 -2.57
CA ILE A 268 -9.97 -11.28 -3.88
C ILE A 268 -11.25 -11.84 -4.56
N ASN A 269 -11.57 -13.12 -4.39
CA ASN A 269 -12.71 -13.72 -5.08
C ASN A 269 -14.03 -13.44 -4.38
N THR A 270 -13.99 -13.31 -3.06
CA THR A 270 -15.19 -13.09 -2.23
C THR A 270 -15.33 -11.66 -1.75
N TYR A 271 -14.27 -10.84 -1.91
CA TYR A 271 -14.12 -9.51 -1.32
C TYR A 271 -14.35 -9.50 0.19
N MET A 272 -14.09 -10.63 0.85
CA MET A 272 -14.22 -10.81 2.28
C MET A 272 -12.84 -10.96 2.90
N ASN A 273 -12.58 -10.20 3.95
CA ASN A 273 -11.35 -10.34 4.72
C ASN A 273 -11.44 -11.61 5.58
N LYS A 274 -10.42 -12.47 5.52
CA LYS A 274 -10.40 -13.76 6.23
C LYS A 274 -9.63 -13.73 7.55
N GLY A 275 -9.06 -12.59 7.90
CA GLY A 275 -8.13 -12.46 9.00
C GLY A 275 -6.80 -13.16 8.74
N ILE A 276 -5.83 -12.88 9.60
CA ILE A 276 -4.46 -13.36 9.51
C ILE A 276 -4.17 -14.26 10.71
N SER A 277 -3.57 -15.43 10.49
CA SER A 277 -3.25 -16.34 11.60
C SER A 277 -2.18 -15.75 12.50
N LEU A 278 -2.12 -16.20 13.77
CA LEU A 278 -1.11 -15.71 14.71
C LEU A 278 0.33 -15.89 14.20
N ILE A 279 0.61 -17.02 13.54
CA ILE A 279 1.94 -17.30 12.99
C ILE A 279 2.26 -16.39 11.81
N GLU A 280 1.30 -16.16 10.91
CA GLU A 280 1.44 -15.22 9.79
C GLU A 280 1.65 -13.78 10.29
N TYR A 281 0.89 -13.36 11.29
CA TYR A 281 1.03 -12.04 11.88
C TYR A 281 2.38 -11.88 12.57
N SER A 282 2.87 -12.92 13.28
CA SER A 282 4.21 -12.90 13.87
C SER A 282 5.32 -12.81 12.80
N MET A 283 5.13 -13.41 11.63
CA MET A 283 6.06 -13.25 10.51
C MET A 283 6.01 -11.83 9.93
N ALA A 284 4.80 -11.30 9.68
CA ALA A 284 4.58 -9.99 9.09
C ALA A 284 5.10 -8.83 9.96
N PHE A 285 5.12 -9.02 11.28
CA PHE A 285 5.69 -8.06 12.22
C PHE A 285 7.05 -8.51 12.73
N GLY A 286 7.73 -9.49 12.12
CA GLY A 286 9.09 -9.89 12.51
C GLY A 286 9.23 -10.22 14.01
N SER A 287 8.20 -10.80 14.61
CA SER A 287 8.10 -11.15 16.03
C SER A 287 8.72 -12.51 16.25
N ILE A 288 10.06 -12.56 16.19
CA ILE A 288 10.84 -13.80 16.13
C ILE A 288 10.61 -14.70 17.34
N ASN A 289 10.43 -14.14 18.54
CA ASN A 289 10.26 -14.93 19.75
C ASN A 289 8.89 -15.62 19.76
N ILE A 290 7.83 -14.89 19.41
CA ILE A 290 6.48 -15.45 19.33
C ILE A 290 6.36 -16.42 18.14
N PHE A 291 6.96 -16.10 16.99
CA PHE A 291 7.02 -16.99 15.83
C PHE A 291 7.63 -18.36 16.21
N ARG A 292 8.79 -18.36 16.87
CA ARG A 292 9.46 -19.58 17.36
C ARG A 292 8.58 -20.37 18.33
N TYR A 293 7.91 -19.68 19.23
CA TYR A 293 6.98 -20.32 20.17
C TYR A 293 5.83 -21.01 19.43
N LEU A 294 5.18 -20.33 18.50
CA LEU A 294 4.07 -20.85 17.72
C LEU A 294 4.50 -22.10 16.92
N LEU A 295 5.65 -22.02 16.24
CA LEU A 295 6.18 -23.13 15.45
C LEU A 295 6.56 -24.34 16.32
N LYS A 296 7.24 -24.12 17.45
CA LYS A 296 7.56 -25.18 18.43
C LYS A 296 6.32 -25.90 18.96
N ASN A 297 5.21 -25.17 19.10
CA ASN A 297 3.91 -25.70 19.51
C ASN A 297 3.03 -26.15 18.35
N LYS A 298 3.62 -26.35 17.15
CA LYS A 298 2.97 -26.91 15.97
C LYS A 298 1.81 -26.08 15.43
N ALA A 299 1.88 -24.75 15.56
CA ALA A 299 0.98 -23.86 14.82
C ALA A 299 1.13 -24.12 13.31
N GLN A 300 0.00 -24.16 12.62
CA GLN A 300 -0.09 -24.48 11.21
C GLN A 300 0.17 -23.23 10.37
N TYR A 301 0.93 -23.41 9.30
CA TYR A 301 1.11 -22.42 8.25
C TYR A 301 1.09 -23.12 6.89
N SER A 302 0.90 -22.33 5.84
CA SER A 302 0.77 -22.79 4.46
C SER A 302 1.86 -22.21 3.56
N GLU A 303 1.92 -22.65 2.31
CA GLU A 303 2.80 -22.07 1.30
C GLU A 303 2.56 -20.55 1.14
N GLU A 304 1.29 -20.13 1.10
CA GLU A 304 0.90 -18.72 1.02
C GLU A 304 1.31 -17.93 2.27
N SER A 305 1.56 -18.62 3.40
CA SER A 305 2.03 -17.98 4.63
C SER A 305 3.50 -17.51 4.52
N LEU A 306 4.29 -18.07 3.59
CA LEU A 306 5.70 -17.69 3.42
C LEU A 306 5.85 -16.22 3.02
N LYS A 307 4.87 -15.63 2.32
CA LYS A 307 4.95 -14.21 1.93
C LYS A 307 5.08 -13.27 3.13
N TYR A 308 4.57 -13.66 4.30
CA TYR A 308 4.60 -12.81 5.49
C TYR A 308 5.99 -12.66 6.10
N CYS A 309 6.91 -13.61 5.88
CA CYS A 309 8.31 -13.41 6.30
C CYS A 309 8.99 -12.29 5.50
N ILE A 310 8.58 -12.14 4.22
CA ILE A 310 9.02 -11.04 3.37
C ILE A 310 8.41 -9.73 3.83
N ILE A 311 7.10 -9.70 4.09
CA ILE A 311 6.42 -8.51 4.60
C ILE A 311 7.12 -7.95 5.84
N GLY A 312 7.45 -8.82 6.80
CA GLY A 312 8.10 -8.43 8.05
C GLY A 312 9.60 -8.17 7.98
N ASN A 313 10.23 -8.26 6.81
CA ASN A 313 11.64 -7.99 6.59
C ASN A 313 12.61 -8.62 7.61
N HIS A 314 12.37 -9.88 8.00
CA HIS A 314 13.13 -10.53 9.06
C HIS A 314 13.91 -11.75 8.55
N TYR A 315 15.20 -11.54 8.23
CA TYR A 315 16.11 -12.57 7.69
C TYR A 315 16.17 -13.87 8.49
N GLU A 316 16.14 -13.77 9.82
CA GLU A 316 16.18 -14.96 10.68
C GLU A 316 14.92 -15.84 10.51
N ILE A 317 13.76 -15.23 10.25
CA ILE A 317 12.53 -15.98 9.96
C ILE A 317 12.64 -16.62 8.58
N LEU A 318 13.15 -15.88 7.59
CA LEU A 318 13.39 -16.41 6.24
C LEU A 318 14.27 -17.66 6.28
N HIS A 319 15.47 -17.57 6.87
CA HIS A 319 16.40 -18.70 6.95
C HIS A 319 15.83 -19.88 7.73
N HIS A 320 15.09 -19.61 8.81
CA HIS A 320 14.43 -20.68 9.56
C HIS A 320 13.39 -21.42 8.70
N LEU A 321 12.62 -20.70 7.89
CA LEU A 321 11.66 -21.29 6.96
C LEU A 321 12.37 -22.03 5.82
N GLU A 322 13.50 -21.55 5.31
CA GLU A 322 14.27 -22.26 4.29
C GLU A 322 14.82 -23.60 4.78
N GLU A 323 15.25 -23.66 6.05
CA GLU A 323 15.83 -24.86 6.63
C GLU A 323 14.76 -25.88 7.07
N GLU A 324 13.65 -25.40 7.67
CA GLU A 324 12.67 -26.27 8.31
C GLU A 324 11.32 -26.38 7.58
N SER A 325 11.03 -25.51 6.61
CA SER A 325 9.76 -25.59 5.88
C SER A 325 9.76 -26.71 4.85
N LYS A 326 8.56 -27.25 4.64
CA LYS A 326 8.27 -28.19 3.54
C LYS A 326 7.86 -27.48 2.24
N PHE A 327 7.73 -26.16 2.28
CA PHE A 327 7.29 -25.33 1.17
C PHE A 327 8.50 -24.64 0.53
N GLU A 328 8.47 -24.48 -0.78
CA GLU A 328 9.52 -23.81 -1.52
C GLU A 328 9.15 -22.35 -1.76
N PHE A 329 10.17 -21.49 -1.81
CA PHE A 329 9.98 -20.10 -2.16
C PHE A 329 9.78 -19.96 -3.67
N ASP A 330 8.69 -19.30 -4.08
CA ASP A 330 8.31 -19.15 -5.49
C ASP A 330 8.46 -17.71 -6.01
N GLU A 331 8.09 -17.53 -7.28
CA GLU A 331 8.11 -16.23 -7.98
C GLU A 331 7.21 -15.19 -7.31
N LYS A 332 6.10 -15.58 -6.67
CA LYS A 332 5.21 -14.63 -5.99
C LYS A 332 5.89 -14.02 -4.78
N ILE A 333 6.69 -14.81 -4.07
CA ILE A 333 7.42 -14.33 -2.88
C ILE A 333 8.52 -13.35 -3.29
N TYR A 334 9.18 -13.58 -4.43
CA TYR A 334 10.08 -12.60 -5.03
C TYR A 334 9.35 -11.29 -5.41
N HIS A 335 8.15 -11.36 -5.99
CA HIS A 335 7.38 -10.14 -6.28
C HIS A 335 6.99 -9.39 -4.99
N LYS A 336 6.74 -10.11 -3.90
CA LYS A 336 6.43 -9.51 -2.62
C LYS A 336 7.60 -8.72 -2.04
N SER A 337 8.86 -9.15 -2.24
CA SER A 337 10.02 -8.39 -1.76
C SER A 337 10.19 -7.08 -2.53
N ILE A 338 9.84 -7.07 -3.82
CA ILE A 338 9.78 -5.87 -4.64
C ILE A 338 8.66 -4.92 -4.19
N GLU A 339 7.46 -5.46 -3.93
CA GLU A 339 6.28 -4.70 -3.49
C GLU A 339 6.54 -3.95 -2.18
N TYR A 340 7.25 -4.58 -1.25
CA TYR A 340 7.56 -4.03 0.07
C TYR A 340 8.92 -3.31 0.14
N TYR A 341 9.62 -3.17 -0.99
CA TYR A 341 10.90 -2.45 -1.08
C TYR A 341 11.98 -3.03 -0.16
N HIS A 342 12.16 -4.35 -0.15
CA HIS A 342 13.20 -5.04 0.62
C HIS A 342 14.39 -5.40 -0.29
N PRO A 343 15.33 -4.46 -0.57
CA PRO A 343 16.39 -4.66 -1.54
C PRO A 343 17.26 -5.88 -1.22
N GLU A 344 17.48 -6.15 0.07
CA GLU A 344 18.30 -7.27 0.50
C GLU A 344 17.63 -8.61 0.12
N PHE A 345 16.31 -8.74 0.27
CA PHE A 345 15.58 -9.95 -0.17
C PHE A 345 15.53 -10.08 -1.69
N ILE A 346 15.45 -8.96 -2.40
CA ILE A 346 15.48 -8.95 -3.87
C ILE A 346 16.84 -9.46 -4.37
N GLU A 347 17.94 -8.98 -3.77
CA GLU A 347 19.29 -9.46 -4.04
C GLU A 347 19.43 -10.94 -3.69
N TYR A 348 18.96 -11.34 -2.51
CA TYR A 348 18.99 -12.73 -2.05
C TYR A 348 18.30 -13.68 -3.03
N PHE A 349 17.07 -13.36 -3.43
CA PHE A 349 16.31 -14.19 -4.37
C PHE A 349 16.87 -14.16 -5.78
N SER A 350 17.48 -13.05 -6.20
CA SER A 350 18.13 -12.91 -7.50
C SER A 350 19.42 -13.73 -7.61
N ASN A 351 20.11 -13.96 -6.49
CA ASN A 351 21.30 -14.80 -6.42
C ASN A 351 21.00 -16.27 -6.14
N SER A 352 19.79 -16.60 -5.68
CA SER A 352 19.38 -17.96 -5.33
C SER A 352 18.87 -18.76 -6.54
N ASN A 353 18.78 -20.08 -6.38
CA ASN A 353 18.29 -20.96 -7.45
C ASN A 353 16.79 -20.81 -7.77
N ILE A 354 16.04 -20.01 -6.98
CA ILE A 354 14.61 -19.77 -7.16
C ILE A 354 14.32 -19.16 -8.54
N LEU A 355 15.22 -18.32 -9.04
CA LEU A 355 15.15 -17.73 -10.39
C LEU A 355 16.04 -18.45 -11.43
N ASN A 356 16.97 -19.34 -11.00
CA ASN A 356 17.98 -19.93 -11.89
C ASN A 356 17.44 -20.99 -12.86
N GLU A 357 16.22 -21.50 -12.68
CA GLU A 357 15.52 -22.24 -13.75
C GLU A 357 14.94 -21.29 -14.82
N LYS A 358 15.83 -20.59 -15.54
CA LYS A 358 15.63 -20.06 -16.91
C LYS A 358 14.37 -19.23 -17.21
N LYS A 359 13.68 -18.65 -16.22
CA LYS A 359 12.64 -17.65 -16.53
C LYS A 359 13.31 -16.32 -16.83
N VAL A 360 13.60 -16.11 -18.12
CA VAL A 360 13.86 -14.77 -18.66
C VAL A 360 12.65 -13.91 -18.26
N LEU A 361 12.86 -12.92 -17.39
CA LEU A 361 11.80 -12.03 -16.91
C LEU A 361 11.19 -11.25 -18.08
N THR A 362 10.16 -11.76 -18.73
CA THR A 362 9.64 -11.08 -19.93
C THR A 362 9.25 -9.62 -19.63
N ILE A 363 9.33 -8.73 -20.62
CA ILE A 363 8.96 -7.31 -20.42
C ILE A 363 7.52 -7.16 -19.93
N SER A 364 6.63 -8.04 -20.40
CA SER A 364 5.26 -8.14 -19.91
C SER A 364 5.21 -8.43 -18.41
N LEU A 365 6.04 -9.36 -17.93
CA LEU A 365 6.17 -9.65 -16.49
C LEU A 365 6.73 -8.46 -15.71
N ILE A 366 7.80 -7.81 -16.18
CA ILE A 366 8.38 -6.62 -15.52
C ILE A 366 7.34 -5.50 -15.39
N ILE A 367 6.56 -5.29 -16.44
CA ILE A 367 5.49 -4.27 -16.44
C ILE A 367 4.34 -4.69 -15.53
N LYS A 368 4.01 -5.98 -15.47
CA LYS A 368 3.05 -6.51 -14.50
C LYS A 368 3.53 -6.28 -13.07
N ILE A 369 4.79 -6.62 -12.76
CA ILE A 369 5.39 -6.38 -11.44
C ILE A 369 5.36 -4.88 -11.13
N PHE A 370 5.80 -4.01 -12.03
CA PHE A 370 5.72 -2.57 -11.81
C PHE A 370 4.29 -2.12 -11.51
N HIS A 371 3.33 -2.65 -12.26
CA HIS A 371 1.94 -2.28 -12.09
C HIS A 371 1.36 -2.76 -10.75
N GLU A 372 1.81 -3.91 -10.24
CA GLU A 372 1.41 -4.44 -8.94
C GLU A 372 2.13 -3.75 -7.77
N THR A 373 3.38 -3.30 -7.97
CA THR A 373 4.28 -2.81 -6.90
C THR A 373 4.48 -1.29 -6.91
N THR A 374 4.08 -0.61 -7.98
CA THR A 374 4.35 0.81 -8.29
C THR A 374 5.82 1.24 -8.26
N ASN A 375 6.76 0.28 -8.14
CA ASN A 375 8.17 0.57 -7.92
C ASN A 375 8.89 0.94 -9.23
N ILE A 376 9.16 2.24 -9.39
CA ILE A 376 9.72 2.82 -10.61
C ILE A 376 11.13 2.31 -10.94
N GLU A 377 11.91 1.89 -9.95
CA GLU A 377 13.27 1.38 -10.16
C GLU A 377 13.29 0.23 -11.16
N ILE A 378 12.29 -0.65 -11.09
CA ILE A 378 12.12 -1.80 -11.98
C ILE A 378 12.05 -1.37 -13.45
N LEU A 379 11.20 -0.38 -13.73
CA LEU A 379 11.07 0.14 -15.09
C LEU A 379 12.30 0.94 -15.49
N PHE A 380 12.87 1.69 -14.55
CA PHE A 380 14.09 2.44 -14.80
C PHE A 380 15.20 1.50 -15.25
N GLU A 381 15.47 0.42 -14.53
CA GLU A 381 16.46 -0.58 -14.93
C GLU A 381 16.17 -1.18 -16.30
N LEU A 382 14.93 -1.61 -16.54
CA LEU A 382 14.51 -2.16 -17.83
C LEU A 382 14.85 -1.22 -19.01
N PHE A 383 14.54 0.08 -18.87
CA PHE A 383 14.71 1.04 -19.97
C PHE A 383 16.10 1.69 -20.05
N PHE A 384 16.93 1.53 -19.01
CA PHE A 384 18.28 2.13 -18.91
C PHE A 384 19.44 1.12 -18.84
N ASN A 385 19.19 -0.20 -18.79
CA ASN A 385 20.22 -1.25 -18.60
C ASN A 385 21.45 -1.26 -19.53
N LYS A 386 21.48 -0.47 -20.62
CA LYS A 386 22.68 -0.27 -21.47
C LYS A 386 23.51 0.98 -21.14
N GLU A 387 23.01 1.90 -20.32
CA GLU A 387 23.62 3.20 -19.99
C GLU A 387 24.03 3.31 -18.51
N ILE A 388 23.69 2.33 -17.66
CA ILE A 388 23.93 2.36 -16.20
C ILE A 388 25.41 2.14 -15.82
N SER A 389 26.26 1.68 -16.76
CA SER A 389 27.67 1.35 -16.45
C SER A 389 28.56 2.55 -16.06
N GLU A 390 28.10 3.79 -16.21
CA GLU A 390 28.95 4.98 -15.98
C GLU A 390 28.43 5.96 -14.90
N PHE A 391 27.21 5.82 -14.37
CA PHE A 391 26.53 6.96 -13.73
C PHE A 391 26.01 6.85 -12.28
N SER A 392 26.30 5.83 -11.47
CA SER A 392 25.90 5.94 -10.05
C SER A 392 26.73 5.14 -9.06
N THR A 393 27.22 5.85 -8.03
CA THR A 393 27.73 5.32 -6.76
C THR A 393 26.63 4.77 -5.83
N TYR A 394 25.35 4.82 -6.24
CA TYR A 394 24.24 4.14 -5.58
C TYR A 394 24.06 2.75 -6.19
N GLU A 395 25.01 1.85 -5.93
CA GLU A 395 24.93 0.45 -6.38
C GLU A 395 23.93 -0.40 -5.56
N GLU A 396 23.43 0.12 -4.44
CA GLU A 396 22.60 -0.60 -3.45
C GLU A 396 21.19 -0.99 -3.92
N TYR A 397 20.73 -0.55 -5.10
CA TYR A 397 19.35 -0.79 -5.56
C TYR A 397 19.25 -1.45 -6.93
N ARG A 398 20.19 -2.34 -7.30
CA ARG A 398 20.04 -3.12 -8.54
C ARG A 398 19.05 -4.27 -8.34
N TYR A 399 17.85 -4.15 -8.90
CA TYR A 399 16.81 -5.19 -8.86
C TYR A 399 17.15 -6.37 -9.78
N PHE A 400 17.86 -6.11 -10.87
CA PHE A 400 18.18 -7.14 -11.87
C PHE A 400 19.68 -7.17 -12.18
N SER A 401 20.41 -8.03 -11.47
CA SER A 401 21.85 -8.24 -11.67
C SER A 401 22.20 -8.89 -13.03
N SER A 402 21.24 -9.50 -13.74
CA SER A 402 21.49 -10.38 -14.89
C SER A 402 20.53 -10.24 -16.08
N LEU A 403 19.99 -9.05 -16.33
CA LEU A 403 19.18 -8.79 -17.54
C LEU A 403 20.03 -9.03 -18.81
N SER A 404 19.83 -10.17 -19.47
CA SER A 404 20.63 -10.59 -20.61
C SER A 404 20.46 -9.63 -21.80
N ASN A 405 21.55 -9.44 -22.57
CA ASN A 405 21.57 -8.52 -23.73
C ASN A 405 20.55 -8.88 -24.84
N ASP A 406 19.97 -10.09 -24.82
CA ASP A 406 19.01 -10.58 -25.82
C ASP A 406 17.58 -10.03 -25.65
N PHE A 407 17.29 -9.32 -24.54
CA PHE A 407 15.96 -8.82 -24.15
C PHE A 407 15.25 -7.93 -25.16
N ILE A 408 15.99 -7.13 -25.92
CA ILE A 408 15.40 -6.11 -26.80
C ILE A 408 14.77 -6.77 -28.05
N SER A 409 15.14 -8.01 -28.38
CA SER A 409 14.68 -8.68 -29.59
C SER A 409 13.23 -9.16 -29.55
N THR A 410 12.60 -9.24 -28.37
CA THR A 410 11.26 -9.81 -28.15
C THR A 410 10.23 -8.81 -27.59
N PHE A 411 10.44 -7.49 -27.78
CA PHE A 411 9.49 -6.45 -27.33
C PHE A 411 8.14 -6.55 -28.08
N ASP A 412 7.25 -7.44 -27.64
CA ASP A 412 5.88 -7.54 -28.12
C ASP A 412 5.02 -6.46 -27.45
N ILE A 413 5.00 -5.29 -28.09
CA ILE A 413 4.25 -4.10 -27.67
C ILE A 413 2.77 -4.44 -27.43
N ASN A 414 2.18 -5.29 -28.26
CA ASN A 414 0.78 -5.65 -28.13
C ASN A 414 0.58 -6.43 -26.84
N ASN A 415 1.35 -7.51 -26.62
CA ASN A 415 1.26 -8.32 -25.41
C ASN A 415 1.40 -7.47 -24.13
N ILE A 416 2.40 -6.59 -24.10
CA ILE A 416 2.64 -5.67 -22.98
C ILE A 416 1.45 -4.74 -22.73
N PHE A 417 0.95 -4.11 -23.78
CA PHE A 417 -0.18 -3.19 -23.68
C PHE A 417 -1.41 -3.92 -23.16
N PHE A 418 -1.64 -5.17 -23.57
CA PHE A 418 -2.73 -5.98 -23.02
C PHE A 418 -2.54 -6.34 -21.57
N THR A 419 -1.33 -6.74 -21.16
CA THR A 419 -1.04 -7.02 -19.75
C THR A 419 -1.38 -5.81 -18.88
N LEU A 420 -1.12 -4.59 -19.37
CA LEU A 420 -1.54 -3.35 -18.71
C LEU A 420 -3.06 -3.17 -18.67
N LEU A 421 -3.77 -3.50 -19.76
CA LEU A 421 -5.23 -3.37 -19.82
C LEU A 421 -5.97 -4.42 -18.97
N GLU A 422 -5.41 -5.62 -18.83
CA GLU A 422 -5.99 -6.73 -18.05
C GLU A 422 -5.70 -6.62 -16.56
N SER A 423 -4.76 -5.74 -16.19
CA SER A 423 -4.46 -5.48 -14.80
C SER A 423 -5.67 -4.86 -14.07
N ARG A 424 -5.80 -5.20 -12.78
CA ARG A 424 -6.95 -4.74 -11.98
C ARG A 424 -6.86 -3.29 -11.55
N GLN A 425 -5.63 -2.78 -11.37
CA GLN A 425 -5.42 -1.37 -11.10
C GLN A 425 -5.39 -0.61 -12.44
N PHE A 426 -5.59 0.69 -12.41
CA PHE A 426 -5.54 1.48 -13.64
C PHE A 426 -4.09 1.64 -14.10
N PRO A 427 -3.79 1.55 -15.40
CA PRO A 427 -2.43 1.76 -15.88
C PRO A 427 -1.98 3.20 -15.60
N PHE A 428 -0.70 3.36 -15.24
CA PHE A 428 -0.08 4.67 -15.09
C PHE A 428 -0.21 5.48 -16.38
N TYR A 429 -0.61 6.75 -16.27
CA TYR A 429 -0.91 7.57 -17.44
C TYR A 429 0.30 7.73 -18.37
N PHE A 430 1.51 7.84 -17.81
CA PHE A 430 2.74 7.97 -18.62
C PHE A 430 3.04 6.73 -19.46
N LEU A 431 2.83 5.52 -18.93
CA LEU A 431 2.98 4.27 -19.66
C LEU A 431 1.92 4.15 -20.74
N TYR A 432 0.66 4.41 -20.39
CA TYR A 432 -0.45 4.37 -21.33
C TYR A 432 -0.18 5.30 -22.53
N ARG A 433 0.25 6.53 -22.28
CA ARG A 433 0.64 7.49 -23.32
C ARG A 433 1.82 7.00 -24.17
N PHE A 434 2.80 6.34 -23.57
CA PHE A 434 3.94 5.78 -24.29
C PHE A 434 3.52 4.65 -25.23
N PHE A 435 2.68 3.72 -24.76
CA PHE A 435 2.21 2.61 -25.58
C PHE A 435 1.34 3.10 -26.73
N LEU A 436 0.39 4.00 -26.50
CA LEU A 436 -0.47 4.51 -27.59
C LEU A 436 0.26 5.24 -28.73
N ARG A 437 1.52 5.62 -28.54
CA ARG A 437 2.36 6.22 -29.59
C ARG A 437 3.02 5.20 -30.52
N GLN A 438 2.95 3.91 -30.17
CA GLN A 438 3.59 2.87 -30.95
C GLN A 438 2.73 2.54 -32.19
N PRO A 439 3.32 2.51 -33.39
CA PRO A 439 2.57 2.35 -34.64
C PRO A 439 1.93 0.96 -34.79
N ASN A 440 2.41 -0.03 -34.03
CA ASN A 440 1.97 -1.42 -34.11
C ASN A 440 0.85 -1.76 -33.12
N ILE A 441 0.38 -0.80 -32.32
CA ILE A 441 -0.77 -1.03 -31.43
C ILE A 441 -2.05 -0.87 -32.24
N ASP A 442 -2.69 -2.00 -32.51
CA ASP A 442 -4.04 -2.01 -33.05
C ASP A 442 -5.06 -1.95 -31.90
N ILE A 443 -5.64 -0.77 -31.68
CA ILE A 443 -6.72 -0.51 -30.71
C ILE A 443 -8.11 -0.94 -31.22
N ASN A 444 -8.25 -1.27 -32.52
CA ASN A 444 -9.55 -1.54 -33.16
C ASN A 444 -9.96 -3.02 -33.14
N LEU A 445 -9.10 -3.90 -32.64
CA LEU A 445 -9.45 -5.30 -32.39
C LEU A 445 -10.64 -5.36 -31.42
N LYS A 446 -11.68 -6.12 -31.80
CA LYS A 446 -13.03 -6.09 -31.20
C LYS A 446 -13.08 -6.30 -29.68
N THR A 447 -12.15 -7.09 -29.14
CA THR A 447 -12.03 -7.32 -27.68
C THR A 447 -11.43 -6.12 -26.93
N LYS A 448 -10.75 -5.20 -27.64
CA LYS A 448 -9.97 -4.09 -27.06
C LYS A 448 -10.72 -2.78 -26.96
N ILE A 449 -11.70 -2.56 -27.84
CA ILE A 449 -12.47 -1.31 -27.91
C ILE A 449 -13.17 -1.02 -26.59
N PHE A 450 -13.70 -2.05 -25.91
CA PHE A 450 -14.37 -1.89 -24.62
C PHE A 450 -13.42 -1.46 -23.49
N HIS A 451 -12.23 -2.07 -23.39
CA HIS A 451 -11.22 -1.66 -22.40
C HIS A 451 -10.69 -0.25 -22.69
N PHE A 452 -10.48 0.08 -23.95
CA PHE A 452 -10.06 1.41 -24.36
C PHE A 452 -11.13 2.46 -24.06
N GLN A 453 -12.41 2.16 -24.30
CA GLN A 453 -13.53 3.04 -23.96
C GLN A 453 -13.66 3.24 -22.45
N PHE A 454 -13.46 2.19 -21.64
CA PHE A 454 -13.46 2.29 -20.18
C PHE A 454 -12.33 3.19 -19.67
N ILE A 455 -11.13 3.05 -20.22
CA ILE A 455 -9.98 3.89 -19.89
C ILE A 455 -10.16 5.33 -20.37
N ILE A 456 -10.80 5.54 -21.54
CA ILE A 456 -11.16 6.87 -22.00
C ILE A 456 -12.17 7.49 -21.04
N ILE A 457 -13.19 6.75 -20.63
CA ILE A 457 -14.14 7.24 -19.63
C ILE A 457 -13.36 7.59 -18.36
N PHE A 458 -12.46 6.75 -17.89
CA PHE A 458 -11.65 7.03 -16.71
C PHE A 458 -10.82 8.33 -16.82
N PHE A 459 -9.98 8.47 -17.86
CA PHE A 459 -9.10 9.64 -18.00
C PHE A 459 -9.78 10.89 -18.55
N PHE A 460 -10.92 10.75 -19.22
CA PHE A 460 -11.52 11.84 -20.00
C PHE A 460 -13.01 12.09 -19.74
N SER A 461 -13.75 11.24 -19.01
CA SER A 461 -15.20 11.46 -18.82
C SER A 461 -15.57 12.65 -17.94
N ASN A 462 -14.64 13.27 -17.22
CA ASN A 462 -14.93 14.47 -16.43
C ASN A 462 -14.13 15.72 -16.85
N GLY A 463 -13.38 15.66 -17.97
CA GLY A 463 -12.62 16.80 -18.51
C GLY A 463 -13.16 17.37 -19.82
N ILE A 464 -14.20 16.78 -20.41
CA ILE A 464 -14.81 17.28 -21.65
C ILE A 464 -16.04 18.11 -21.27
N PHE A 465 -15.80 19.35 -20.81
CA PHE A 465 -16.62 20.57 -20.94
C PHE A 465 -16.08 21.61 -19.95
N ASN A 466 -14.91 22.16 -20.24
CA ASN A 466 -14.54 23.55 -19.94
C ASN A 466 -13.48 24.02 -20.92
#